data_AF-A0A1H1ZGE1-F1
#
_entry.id   AF-A0A1H1ZGE1-F1
#
_cell.length_a   1.000
_cell.length_b   1.000
_cell.length_c   1.000
_cell.angle_alpha   90.00
_cell.angle_beta   90.00
_cell.angle_gamma   90.00
#
_symmetry.space_group_name_H-M   'P 1'
#
loop_
_entity.id
_entity.type
_entity.pdbx_description
1 polymer ?
#
loop_
_entity_poly.entity_id
_entity_poly.type
_entity_poly.pdbx_seq_one_letter_code
_entity_poly.pdbx_strand_id
1 'polypeptide(L)'
;MRKVAAVMAGTLLAAGFTTPAQAAPSRAEIALRWAPIHYQDVDTTGAHALGGKSDYITRYDFDDNLNGRDNWDNAGTNADAAAYYSVLETSTHYYLTYLFFHPRDWIDHPFFESEHENDAEGVLEIVEKDGSEYGSLKGAVTVAHSDFFSYKPASSGWSNGTETIDGTLQLQSSPHDSFQHPVTAQERGGHGLKAWPQYDINGDGIVYYPSLTVSEAPASADDRDVRYQLIDLFAGGGMWAQRDNATLFASLGTFAGDTSGGCGVGTYSCGTNSANAPWGWDDGNDAVSRGELATDPAKLTASYFTVNGTLSRAYTYNPYSSAAAALKAARTLPPTID
;
A
#
# COMPACT_ATOMS: atom_id res chain seq x y z
N MET A 1 64.75 -62.64 -16.53
CA MET A 1 63.77 -61.70 -17.11
C MET A 1 62.85 -61.19 -16.00
N ARG A 2 63.08 -59.97 -15.49
CA ARG A 2 62.22 -59.32 -14.48
C ARG A 2 61.33 -58.31 -15.18
N LYS A 3 60.01 -58.45 -15.04
CA LYS A 3 59.02 -57.48 -15.54
C LYS A 3 58.86 -56.37 -14.51
N VAL A 4 58.99 -55.12 -14.94
CA VAL A 4 58.71 -53.91 -14.14
C VAL A 4 57.32 -53.43 -14.55
N ALA A 5 56.42 -53.27 -13.58
CA ALA A 5 55.12 -52.63 -13.76
C ALA A 5 55.24 -51.17 -13.32
N ALA A 6 54.86 -50.24 -14.19
CA ALA A 6 54.78 -48.81 -13.89
C ALA A 6 53.33 -48.47 -13.51
N VAL A 7 53.14 -47.87 -12.35
CA VAL A 7 51.85 -47.32 -11.88
C VAL A 7 51.83 -45.84 -12.24
N MET A 8 50.88 -45.42 -13.07
CA MET A 8 50.59 -44.02 -13.37
C MET A 8 49.55 -43.50 -12.38
N ALA A 9 49.94 -42.55 -11.52
CA ALA A 9 49.04 -41.81 -10.66
C ALA A 9 48.48 -40.60 -11.44
N GLY A 10 47.19 -40.64 -11.77
CA GLY A 10 46.47 -39.52 -12.38
C GLY A 10 46.00 -38.53 -11.31
N THR A 11 46.40 -37.26 -11.44
CA THR A 11 45.94 -36.15 -10.59
C THR A 11 44.55 -35.72 -11.07
N LEU A 12 43.53 -35.87 -10.22
CA LEU A 12 42.21 -35.28 -10.45
C LEU A 12 42.25 -33.79 -10.08
N LEU A 13 42.14 -32.93 -11.09
CA LEU A 13 41.84 -31.51 -10.91
C LEU A 13 40.33 -31.36 -10.64
N ALA A 14 39.98 -31.05 -9.40
CA ALA A 14 38.63 -30.63 -9.04
C ALA A 14 38.41 -29.19 -9.55
N ALA A 15 37.68 -29.04 -10.66
CA ALA A 15 37.18 -27.75 -11.09
C ALA A 15 36.07 -27.31 -10.13
N GLY A 16 36.36 -26.32 -9.28
CA GLY A 16 35.37 -25.70 -8.42
C GLY A 16 34.36 -24.94 -9.26
N PHE A 17 33.10 -25.38 -9.24
CA PHE A 17 31.98 -24.60 -9.76
C PHE A 17 31.74 -23.44 -8.81
N THR A 18 32.19 -22.24 -9.18
CA THR A 18 31.75 -21.01 -8.52
C THR A 18 30.31 -20.75 -8.94
N THR A 19 29.36 -20.95 -8.03
CA THR A 19 27.99 -20.47 -8.23
C THR A 19 28.02 -18.95 -8.39
N PRO A 20 27.48 -18.38 -9.48
CA PRO A 20 27.42 -16.94 -9.64
C PRO A 20 26.64 -16.33 -8.47
N ALA A 21 27.12 -15.21 -7.94
CA ALA A 21 26.41 -14.46 -6.91
C ALA A 21 25.06 -14.01 -7.50
N GLN A 22 23.95 -14.40 -6.87
CA GLN A 22 22.63 -13.92 -7.22
C GLN A 22 22.58 -12.40 -6.97
N ALA A 23 22.08 -11.64 -7.94
CA ALA A 23 21.89 -10.21 -7.76
C ALA A 23 20.88 -9.97 -6.62
N ALA A 24 21.10 -8.93 -5.81
CA ALA A 24 20.12 -8.52 -4.83
C ALA A 24 18.79 -8.17 -5.53
N PRO A 25 17.63 -8.50 -4.94
CA PRO A 25 16.35 -8.20 -5.56
C PRO A 25 16.19 -6.69 -5.75
N SER A 26 15.55 -6.34 -6.86
CA SER A 26 15.12 -4.97 -7.13
C SER A 26 14.02 -4.55 -6.15
N ARG A 27 13.80 -3.23 -6.03
CA ARG A 27 12.72 -2.70 -5.19
C ARG A 27 11.33 -3.14 -5.66
N ALA A 28 11.14 -3.36 -6.96
CA ALA A 28 9.91 -3.91 -7.50
C ALA A 28 9.70 -5.37 -7.09
N GLU A 29 10.75 -6.19 -7.06
CA GLU A 29 10.67 -7.58 -6.56
C GLU A 29 10.43 -7.63 -5.05
N ILE A 30 11.05 -6.72 -4.28
CA ILE A 30 10.79 -6.58 -2.83
C ILE A 30 9.34 -6.13 -2.57
N ALA A 31 8.82 -5.19 -3.37
CA ALA A 31 7.42 -4.79 -3.32
C ALA A 31 6.48 -5.95 -3.67
N LEU A 32 6.67 -6.63 -4.81
CA LEU A 32 5.83 -7.77 -5.17
C LEU A 32 5.82 -8.86 -4.09
N ARG A 33 6.98 -9.16 -3.49
CA ARG A 33 7.09 -10.20 -2.46
C ARG A 33 6.20 -9.94 -1.26
N TRP A 34 6.03 -8.68 -0.87
CA TRP A 34 5.32 -8.28 0.34
C TRP A 34 4.04 -7.51 0.01
N ALA A 35 3.59 -7.50 -1.24
CA ALA A 35 2.36 -6.80 -1.59
C ALA A 35 1.14 -7.54 -1.02
N PRO A 36 0.14 -6.84 -0.47
CA PRO A 36 -0.98 -7.51 0.16
C PRO A 36 -1.86 -8.32 -0.81
N ILE A 37 -2.34 -9.47 -0.37
CA ILE A 37 -3.65 -9.95 -0.85
C ILE A 37 -4.69 -9.05 -0.18
N HIS A 38 -5.58 -8.48 -0.98
CA HIS A 38 -6.46 -7.41 -0.52
C HIS A 38 -7.93 -7.79 -0.69
N TYR A 39 -8.65 -7.80 0.43
CA TYR A 39 -10.06 -8.16 0.52
C TYR A 39 -10.90 -6.89 0.51
N GLN A 40 -11.70 -6.66 -0.51
CA GLN A 40 -12.55 -5.48 -0.61
C GLN A 40 -14.01 -5.89 -0.42
N ASP A 41 -14.66 -5.41 0.64
CA ASP A 41 -16.12 -5.52 0.74
C ASP A 41 -16.78 -4.61 -0.31
N VAL A 42 -17.87 -5.06 -0.93
CA VAL A 42 -18.53 -4.32 -2.00
C VAL A 42 -20.02 -4.25 -1.75
N ASP A 43 -20.60 -3.07 -1.95
CA ASP A 43 -22.05 -2.90 -1.96
C ASP A 43 -22.56 -2.42 -3.32
N THR A 44 -23.58 -3.12 -3.79
CA THR A 44 -24.21 -2.87 -5.08
C THR A 44 -25.46 -2.00 -4.98
N THR A 45 -25.85 -1.62 -3.77
CA THR A 45 -27.08 -0.88 -3.47
C THR A 45 -26.87 0.63 -3.41
N GLY A 46 -27.93 1.38 -3.72
CA GLY A 46 -27.84 2.84 -3.81
C GLY A 46 -27.29 3.33 -5.16
N ALA A 47 -27.55 4.60 -5.46
CA ALA A 47 -27.15 5.20 -6.73
C ALA A 47 -25.64 5.46 -6.79
N HIS A 48 -25.00 5.72 -5.64
CA HIS A 48 -23.58 6.08 -5.57
C HIS A 48 -22.64 4.88 -5.63
N ALA A 49 -23.13 3.67 -5.35
CA ALA A 49 -22.41 2.39 -5.52
C ALA A 49 -22.01 2.06 -6.96
N LEU A 50 -22.80 2.53 -7.94
CA LEU A 50 -22.65 2.17 -9.36
C LEU A 50 -22.64 0.65 -9.60
N GLY A 51 -23.45 -0.09 -8.84
CA GLY A 51 -23.47 -1.56 -8.89
C GLY A 51 -22.20 -2.21 -8.33
N GLY A 52 -21.55 -1.56 -7.36
CA GLY A 52 -20.33 -2.02 -6.67
C GLY A 52 -19.04 -1.40 -7.20
N LYS A 53 -19.08 -0.75 -8.36
CA LYS A 53 -17.88 -0.21 -9.00
C LYS A 53 -17.22 0.95 -8.24
N SER A 54 -17.96 1.60 -7.35
CA SER A 54 -17.38 2.67 -6.52
C SER A 54 -16.42 2.14 -5.46
N ASP A 55 -16.54 0.87 -5.09
CA ASP A 55 -15.64 0.20 -4.13
C ASP A 55 -14.43 -0.48 -4.82
N TYR A 56 -14.28 -0.37 -6.14
CA TYR A 56 -13.18 -1.04 -6.83
C TYR A 56 -11.90 -0.20 -6.77
N ILE A 57 -10.79 -0.85 -6.40
CA ILE A 57 -9.48 -0.22 -6.49
C ILE A 57 -9.16 0.05 -7.96
N THR A 58 -8.64 1.24 -8.25
CA THR A 58 -8.25 1.63 -9.60
C THR A 58 -7.08 2.60 -9.56
N ARG A 59 -6.70 3.14 -10.71
CA ARG A 59 -5.67 4.16 -10.82
C ARG A 59 -6.22 5.54 -10.49
N TYR A 60 -5.39 6.47 -10.00
CA TYR A 60 -5.82 7.86 -9.80
C TYR A 60 -6.09 8.60 -11.13
N ASP A 61 -5.58 8.06 -12.24
CA ASP A 61 -5.71 8.55 -13.62
C ASP A 61 -6.52 7.56 -14.49
N PHE A 62 -7.45 6.82 -13.88
CA PHE A 62 -8.21 5.74 -14.52
C PHE A 62 -9.05 6.20 -15.73
N ASP A 63 -9.39 7.49 -15.78
CA ASP A 63 -10.18 8.15 -16.80
C ASP A 63 -9.31 8.89 -17.85
N ASP A 64 -8.03 8.55 -17.92
CA ASP A 64 -7.03 9.09 -18.85
C ASP A 64 -6.72 10.59 -18.68
N ASN A 65 -7.03 11.18 -17.51
CA ASN A 65 -6.71 12.56 -17.21
C ASN A 65 -5.98 12.72 -15.84
N LEU A 66 -5.66 13.97 -15.45
CA LEU A 66 -4.98 14.30 -14.18
C LEU A 66 -5.78 15.32 -13.37
N ASN A 67 -7.09 15.17 -13.35
CA ASN A 67 -8.03 16.03 -12.66
C ASN A 67 -8.68 15.25 -11.52
N GLY A 68 -8.26 15.50 -10.29
CA GLY A 68 -8.90 14.83 -9.15
C GLY A 68 -10.34 15.29 -8.89
N ARG A 69 -10.79 16.36 -9.58
CA ARG A 69 -12.10 17.01 -9.39
C ARG A 69 -13.22 16.48 -10.28
N ASP A 70 -12.95 15.47 -11.10
CA ASP A 70 -13.99 14.78 -11.88
C ASP A 70 -13.90 13.25 -11.77
N ASN A 71 -13.11 12.75 -10.81
CA ASN A 71 -13.00 11.33 -10.53
C ASN A 71 -14.33 10.75 -10.02
N TRP A 72 -15.10 11.52 -9.26
CA TRP A 72 -16.44 11.11 -8.84
C TRP A 72 -17.35 10.95 -10.07
N ASP A 73 -17.37 11.92 -10.97
CA ASP A 73 -18.19 11.93 -12.19
C ASP A 73 -17.83 10.77 -13.12
N ASN A 74 -16.54 10.45 -13.23
CA ASN A 74 -16.02 9.44 -14.14
C ASN A 74 -15.97 8.03 -13.53
N ALA A 75 -16.30 7.85 -12.25
CA ALA A 75 -16.24 6.57 -11.55
C ALA A 75 -16.90 5.42 -12.34
N GLY A 76 -16.24 4.26 -12.34
CA GLY A 76 -16.72 3.04 -12.99
C GLY A 76 -16.60 2.99 -14.53
N THR A 77 -16.01 4.02 -15.15
CA THR A 77 -15.65 4.03 -16.60
C THR A 77 -14.49 3.10 -16.92
N ASN A 78 -13.52 2.99 -16.01
CA ASN A 78 -12.46 2.00 -16.01
C ASN A 78 -12.30 1.42 -14.60
N ALA A 79 -12.21 0.09 -14.52
CA ALA A 79 -12.12 -0.68 -13.29
C ALA A 79 -10.86 -1.56 -13.24
N ASP A 80 -9.91 -1.34 -14.14
CA ASP A 80 -8.63 -2.04 -14.16
C ASP A 80 -7.88 -1.81 -12.84
N ALA A 81 -7.69 -2.88 -12.07
CA ALA A 81 -7.21 -2.81 -10.72
C ALA A 81 -5.73 -2.42 -10.65
N ALA A 82 -5.41 -1.49 -9.76
CA ALA A 82 -4.06 -1.06 -9.49
C ALA A 82 -3.85 -0.70 -8.01
N ALA A 83 -2.62 -0.84 -7.55
CA ALA A 83 -2.17 -0.28 -6.29
C ALA A 83 -0.83 0.42 -6.50
N TYR A 84 -0.62 1.52 -5.80
CA TYR A 84 0.63 2.27 -5.86
C TYR A 84 1.54 1.83 -4.75
N TYR A 85 2.84 1.66 -5.03
CA TYR A 85 3.81 1.31 -4.01
C TYR A 85 4.98 2.28 -3.95
N SER A 86 5.61 2.38 -2.78
CA SER A 86 6.94 2.96 -2.64
C SER A 86 7.80 2.13 -1.69
N VAL A 87 9.12 2.12 -1.92
CA VAL A 87 10.08 1.42 -1.07
C VAL A 87 11.11 2.40 -0.53
N LEU A 88 11.19 2.49 0.79
CA LEU A 88 12.26 3.17 1.52
C LEU A 88 13.18 2.13 2.16
N GLU A 89 14.45 2.50 2.32
CA GLU A 89 15.47 1.54 2.72
C GLU A 89 16.46 2.15 3.72
N THR A 90 16.75 1.40 4.77
CA THR A 90 17.86 1.65 5.68
C THR A 90 18.83 0.47 5.65
N SER A 91 19.91 0.55 6.43
CA SER A 91 20.83 -0.59 6.57
C SER A 91 20.19 -1.82 7.22
N THR A 92 19.06 -1.69 7.93
CA THR A 92 18.41 -2.81 8.65
C THR A 92 17.00 -3.13 8.19
N HIS A 93 16.31 -2.24 7.47
CA HIS A 93 14.91 -2.47 7.09
C HIS A 93 14.61 -2.02 5.65
N TYR A 94 13.61 -2.66 5.06
CA TYR A 94 12.79 -2.10 4.00
C TYR A 94 11.48 -1.60 4.60
N TYR A 95 10.97 -0.51 4.06
CA TYR A 95 9.67 0.07 4.39
C TYR A 95 8.88 0.17 3.10
N LEU A 96 7.74 -0.51 3.04
CA LEU A 96 6.93 -0.61 1.83
C LEU A 96 5.58 0.04 2.10
N THR A 97 5.27 1.11 1.39
CA THR A 97 3.93 1.72 1.48
C THR A 97 3.14 1.30 0.26
N TYR A 98 1.93 0.79 0.47
CA TYR A 98 0.94 0.51 -0.57
C TYR A 98 -0.26 1.43 -0.41
N LEU A 99 -0.76 1.98 -1.51
CA LEU A 99 -1.97 2.79 -1.58
C LEU A 99 -2.97 2.13 -2.52
N PHE A 100 -4.21 2.03 -2.07
CA PHE A 100 -5.38 1.62 -2.81
C PHE A 100 -6.25 2.86 -3.02
N PHE A 101 -6.57 3.16 -4.28
CA PHE A 101 -7.32 4.36 -4.65
C PHE A 101 -8.71 3.98 -5.13
N HIS A 102 -9.71 4.70 -4.63
CA HIS A 102 -11.10 4.62 -5.04
C HIS A 102 -11.54 6.00 -5.57
N PRO A 103 -12.34 6.10 -6.66
CA PRO A 103 -12.77 7.40 -7.18
C PRO A 103 -13.76 8.13 -6.28
N ARG A 104 -14.42 7.41 -5.36
CA ARG A 104 -15.47 7.92 -4.46
C ARG A 104 -15.28 7.35 -3.07
N ASP A 105 -15.45 8.17 -2.05
CA ASP A 105 -15.90 7.77 -0.72
C ASP A 105 -17.41 8.01 -0.66
N TRP A 106 -18.19 6.96 -0.48
CA TRP A 106 -19.64 7.03 -0.67
C TRP A 106 -20.41 6.24 0.40
N ILE A 107 -21.67 6.61 0.61
CA ILE A 107 -22.53 5.90 1.56
C ILE A 107 -23.91 5.57 0.96
N ASP A 108 -24.54 4.53 1.49
CA ASP A 108 -25.87 4.07 1.06
C ASP A 108 -27.02 4.57 1.97
N HIS A 109 -26.72 5.38 2.99
CA HIS A 109 -27.70 5.82 3.99
C HIS A 109 -27.64 7.33 4.32
N PRO A 110 -28.79 7.98 4.59
CA PRO A 110 -28.89 9.43 4.51
C PRO A 110 -28.48 10.21 5.77
N PHE A 111 -27.87 9.56 6.78
CA PHE A 111 -27.73 10.16 8.12
C PHE A 111 -26.30 10.08 8.68
N PHE A 112 -25.74 11.25 9.00
CA PHE A 112 -24.56 11.49 9.84
C PHE A 112 -23.17 11.19 9.27
N GLU A 113 -23.06 10.61 8.07
CA GLU A 113 -21.78 10.34 7.40
C GLU A 113 -21.61 11.23 6.14
N SER A 114 -20.37 11.65 5.88
CA SER A 114 -19.99 12.41 4.69
C SER A 114 -19.87 11.50 3.47
N GLU A 115 -19.81 12.10 2.29
CA GLU A 115 -19.18 11.50 1.12
C GLU A 115 -18.06 12.41 0.65
N HIS A 116 -17.11 11.91 -0.14
CA HIS A 116 -16.18 12.79 -0.83
C HIS A 116 -15.59 12.20 -2.12
N GLU A 117 -15.16 13.09 -2.99
CA GLU A 117 -14.44 12.72 -4.19
C GLU A 117 -13.00 12.32 -3.92
N ASN A 118 -12.59 11.25 -4.61
CA ASN A 118 -11.39 10.48 -4.34
C ASN A 118 -11.43 9.84 -2.96
N ASP A 119 -10.77 8.71 -2.86
CA ASP A 119 -10.41 8.11 -1.60
C ASP A 119 -9.14 7.29 -1.79
N ALA A 120 -8.28 7.33 -0.78
CA ALA A 120 -6.94 6.79 -0.87
C ALA A 120 -6.47 6.35 0.50
N GLU A 121 -6.49 5.05 0.69
CA GLU A 121 -6.15 4.37 1.93
C GLU A 121 -5.02 3.37 1.69
N GLY A 122 -4.44 2.80 2.74
CA GLY A 122 -3.25 1.99 2.52
C GLY A 122 -2.62 1.35 3.73
N VAL A 123 -1.43 0.80 3.49
CA VAL A 123 -0.63 0.12 4.50
C VAL A 123 0.85 0.42 4.32
N LEU A 124 1.52 0.75 5.43
CA LEU A 124 2.97 0.66 5.56
C LEU A 124 3.33 -0.71 6.11
N GLU A 125 4.23 -1.41 5.43
CA GLU A 125 4.83 -2.65 5.89
C GLU A 125 6.30 -2.46 6.24
N ILE A 126 6.73 -3.13 7.31
CA ILE A 126 8.05 -2.98 7.91
C ILE A 126 8.75 -4.33 7.87
N VAL A 127 9.79 -4.44 7.04
CA VAL A 127 10.51 -5.68 6.77
C VAL A 127 11.94 -5.57 7.28
N GLU A 128 12.32 -6.43 8.22
CA GLU A 128 13.70 -6.54 8.71
C GLU A 128 14.57 -7.28 7.69
N LYS A 129 15.77 -6.74 7.44
CA LYS A 129 16.80 -7.41 6.65
C LYS A 129 17.55 -8.41 7.54
N ASP A 130 17.13 -9.66 7.48
CA ASP A 130 17.69 -10.77 8.26
C ASP A 130 18.75 -11.60 7.52
N GLY A 131 19.12 -11.17 6.30
CA GLY A 131 20.06 -11.88 5.42
C GLY A 131 19.41 -12.87 4.46
N SER A 132 18.10 -13.11 4.57
CA SER A 132 17.33 -13.78 3.51
C SER A 132 17.15 -12.85 2.30
N GLU A 133 16.75 -13.42 1.15
CA GLU A 133 16.62 -12.69 -0.11
C GLU A 133 15.70 -11.46 0.01
N TYR A 134 14.56 -11.60 0.69
CA TYR A 134 13.55 -10.54 0.80
C TYR A 134 13.34 -10.00 2.22
N GLY A 135 14.15 -10.43 3.20
CA GLY A 135 13.97 -10.11 4.60
C GLY A 135 12.78 -10.84 5.25
N SER A 136 12.38 -10.36 6.43
CA SER A 136 11.26 -10.87 7.21
C SER A 136 10.31 -9.75 7.61
N LEU A 137 9.03 -9.86 7.28
CA LEU A 137 7.99 -8.92 7.71
C LEU A 137 7.84 -8.92 9.24
N LYS A 138 7.84 -7.73 9.85
CA LYS A 138 7.81 -7.55 11.31
C LYS A 138 6.64 -6.72 11.81
N GLY A 139 6.11 -5.83 11.00
CA GLY A 139 4.98 -4.99 11.38
C GLY A 139 4.29 -4.42 10.15
N ALA A 140 3.07 -3.98 10.36
CA ALA A 140 2.33 -3.18 9.40
C ALA A 140 1.56 -2.09 10.14
N VAL A 141 1.32 -0.97 9.48
CA VAL A 141 0.45 0.10 9.96
C VAL A 141 -0.49 0.48 8.83
N THR A 142 -1.79 0.25 9.02
CA THR A 142 -2.82 0.57 8.04
C THR A 142 -3.44 1.92 8.33
N VAL A 143 -4.05 2.52 7.31
CA VAL A 143 -4.81 3.75 7.42
C VAL A 143 -6.29 3.39 7.22
N ALA A 144 -7.13 3.82 8.15
CA ALA A 144 -8.57 3.76 7.98
C ALA A 144 -9.16 5.10 8.39
N HIS A 145 -9.66 5.84 7.40
CA HIS A 145 -10.08 7.22 7.52
C HIS A 145 -8.93 8.10 8.02
N SER A 146 -9.09 8.68 9.22
CA SER A 146 -8.10 9.56 9.85
C SER A 146 -7.25 8.89 10.94
N ASP A 147 -7.34 7.56 11.08
CA ASP A 147 -6.68 6.81 12.16
C ASP A 147 -5.71 5.75 11.60
N PHE A 148 -4.62 5.51 12.33
CA PHE A 148 -3.67 4.44 12.02
C PHE A 148 -3.86 3.24 12.94
N PHE A 149 -3.78 2.04 12.37
CA PHE A 149 -3.90 0.78 13.11
C PHE A 149 -2.67 -0.08 12.89
N SER A 150 -2.09 -0.60 13.96
CA SER A 150 -0.79 -1.28 13.94
C SER A 150 -0.90 -2.78 14.18
N TYR A 151 -0.16 -3.54 13.39
CA TYR A 151 -0.22 -5.00 13.36
C TYR A 151 1.17 -5.60 13.32
N LYS A 152 1.26 -6.88 13.69
CA LYS A 152 2.46 -7.68 13.45
C LYS A 152 2.10 -9.11 13.08
N PRO A 153 2.92 -9.80 12.26
CA PRO A 153 2.80 -11.24 12.15
C PRO A 153 3.13 -11.91 13.49
N ALA A 154 2.56 -13.10 13.73
CA ALA A 154 2.79 -13.85 14.97
C ALA A 154 4.28 -14.12 15.23
N SER A 155 5.09 -14.24 14.17
CA SER A 155 6.53 -14.51 14.21
C SER A 155 7.42 -13.28 14.49
N SER A 156 6.87 -12.06 14.49
CA SER A 156 7.67 -10.82 14.57
C SER A 156 8.51 -10.70 15.85
N GLY A 157 7.93 -11.09 16.99
CA GLY A 157 8.52 -10.90 18.31
C GLY A 157 8.49 -9.47 18.84
N TRP A 158 8.06 -8.49 18.05
CA TRP A 158 7.87 -7.09 18.48
C TRP A 158 6.65 -6.95 19.41
N SER A 159 6.61 -5.86 20.17
CA SER A 159 5.51 -5.51 21.08
C SER A 159 5.15 -4.03 20.97
N ASN A 160 4.10 -3.62 21.70
CA ASN A 160 3.64 -2.23 21.75
C ASN A 160 4.80 -1.24 22.00
N GLY A 161 4.75 -0.11 21.30
CA GLY A 161 5.59 1.06 21.55
C GLY A 161 4.81 2.10 22.35
N THR A 162 4.72 3.32 21.81
CA THR A 162 3.79 4.36 22.30
C THR A 162 2.35 4.01 21.96
N GLU A 163 2.14 3.38 20.79
CA GLU A 163 0.84 2.88 20.36
C GLU A 163 0.62 1.42 20.72
N THR A 164 -0.66 1.00 20.68
CA THR A 164 -1.07 -0.38 20.91
C THR A 164 -1.09 -1.15 19.60
N ILE A 165 -0.59 -2.39 19.61
CA ILE A 165 -0.77 -3.30 18.47
C ILE A 165 -2.21 -3.82 18.47
N ASP A 166 -2.95 -3.48 17.42
CA ASP A 166 -4.37 -3.75 17.24
C ASP A 166 -4.68 -5.20 16.87
N GLY A 167 -3.71 -5.91 16.27
CA GLY A 167 -3.94 -7.29 15.89
C GLY A 167 -2.76 -8.04 15.30
N THR A 168 -3.08 -9.23 14.78
CA THR A 168 -2.12 -10.08 14.09
C THR A 168 -2.31 -9.92 12.59
N LEU A 169 -1.23 -9.54 11.89
CA LEU A 169 -1.20 -9.53 10.43
C LEU A 169 -1.07 -10.96 9.92
N GLN A 170 -2.06 -11.42 9.16
CA GLN A 170 -2.07 -12.76 8.57
C GLN A 170 -1.24 -12.81 7.29
N LEU A 171 -0.72 -14.00 6.98
CA LEU A 171 -0.11 -14.30 5.69
C LEU A 171 -0.91 -15.39 4.98
N GLN A 172 -1.07 -15.28 3.66
CA GLN A 172 -1.75 -16.28 2.83
C GLN A 172 -0.96 -16.56 1.53
N SER A 173 -1.17 -17.75 0.95
CA SER A 173 -0.65 -18.08 -0.38
C SER A 173 -1.45 -17.39 -1.48
N SER A 174 -0.77 -16.83 -2.47
CA SER A 174 -1.37 -16.42 -3.74
C SER A 174 -1.48 -17.62 -4.70
N PRO A 175 -2.58 -17.74 -5.48
CA PRO A 175 -2.67 -18.71 -6.56
C PRO A 175 -1.87 -18.28 -7.81
N HIS A 176 -1.40 -17.02 -7.87
CA HIS A 176 -0.71 -16.44 -9.03
C HIS A 176 0.81 -16.39 -8.91
N ASP A 177 1.35 -16.75 -7.75
CA ASP A 177 2.80 -16.77 -7.49
C ASP A 177 3.13 -17.78 -6.36
N SER A 178 4.40 -17.81 -5.93
CA SER A 178 4.89 -18.75 -4.91
C SER A 178 5.08 -18.13 -3.52
N PHE A 179 4.64 -16.90 -3.30
CA PHE A 179 4.88 -16.17 -2.05
C PHE A 179 3.79 -16.36 -1.00
N GLN A 180 4.12 -15.97 0.22
CA GLN A 180 3.17 -15.78 1.31
C GLN A 180 2.99 -14.28 1.51
N HIS A 181 1.82 -13.77 1.16
CA HIS A 181 1.52 -12.34 1.17
C HIS A 181 0.78 -11.93 2.43
N PRO A 182 1.05 -10.74 2.97
CA PRO A 182 0.20 -10.13 4.00
C PRO A 182 -1.22 -9.96 3.50
N VAL A 183 -2.19 -9.98 4.42
CA VAL A 183 -3.61 -9.88 4.07
C VAL A 183 -4.22 -8.65 4.71
N THR A 184 -4.82 -7.82 3.86
CA THR A 184 -5.52 -6.60 4.25
C THR A 184 -6.97 -6.70 3.81
N ALA A 185 -7.84 -5.92 4.46
CA ALA A 185 -9.24 -5.81 4.10
C ALA A 185 -9.71 -4.35 4.17
N GLN A 186 -10.58 -3.95 3.25
CA GLN A 186 -11.26 -2.67 3.20
C GLN A 186 -12.76 -2.84 3.29
N GLU A 187 -13.40 -1.94 4.04
CA GLU A 187 -14.86 -1.82 4.02
C GLU A 187 -15.34 -1.22 2.70
N ARG A 188 -16.63 -1.42 2.41
CA ARG A 188 -17.34 -0.72 1.34
C ARG A 188 -17.54 0.76 1.70
N GLY A 189 -17.68 1.61 0.70
CA GLY A 189 -18.15 2.99 0.89
C GLY A 189 -17.08 3.95 1.39
N GLY A 190 -16.72 3.86 2.67
CA GLY A 190 -15.68 4.71 3.28
C GLY A 190 -14.26 4.13 3.22
N HIS A 191 -14.12 2.92 2.69
CA HIS A 191 -12.87 2.19 2.41
C HIS A 191 -11.75 2.23 3.46
N GLY A 192 -12.07 2.37 4.75
CA GLY A 192 -11.08 2.22 5.81
C GLY A 192 -10.33 0.88 5.66
N LEU A 193 -8.99 0.90 5.71
CA LEU A 193 -8.17 -0.29 5.53
C LEU A 193 -7.64 -0.83 6.86
N LYS A 194 -7.86 -2.12 7.11
CA LYS A 194 -7.34 -2.84 8.28
C LYS A 194 -6.70 -4.18 7.88
N ALA A 195 -5.99 -4.80 8.81
CA ALA A 195 -5.56 -6.17 8.62
C ALA A 195 -6.76 -7.13 8.67
N TRP A 196 -6.84 -8.07 7.73
CA TRP A 196 -7.86 -9.12 7.77
C TRP A 196 -7.64 -10.03 8.99
N PRO A 197 -8.69 -10.47 9.73
CA PRO A 197 -10.12 -10.29 9.46
C PRO A 197 -10.80 -9.21 10.32
N GLN A 198 -10.11 -8.12 10.68
CA GLN A 198 -10.78 -7.03 11.43
C GLN A 198 -11.86 -6.36 10.57
N TYR A 199 -11.54 -6.16 9.30
CA TYR A 199 -12.53 -6.10 8.24
C TYR A 199 -12.49 -7.39 7.43
N ASP A 200 -13.62 -7.69 6.80
CA ASP A 200 -13.79 -8.83 5.92
C ASP A 200 -14.94 -8.51 4.96
N ILE A 201 -15.05 -9.33 3.94
CA ILE A 201 -16.16 -9.30 3.01
C ILE A 201 -17.44 -9.75 3.71
N ASN A 202 -18.51 -8.96 3.57
CA ASN A 202 -19.84 -9.25 4.10
C ASN A 202 -20.89 -9.20 2.98
N GLY A 203 -20.98 -10.30 2.24
CA GLY A 203 -21.85 -10.40 1.06
C GLY A 203 -20.99 -10.40 -0.20
N ASP A 204 -21.22 -9.42 -1.07
CA ASP A 204 -20.43 -9.23 -2.28
C ASP A 204 -19.04 -8.68 -1.93
N GLY A 205 -18.07 -8.85 -2.82
CA GLY A 205 -16.73 -8.30 -2.63
C GLY A 205 -15.68 -8.84 -3.58
N ILE A 206 -14.50 -8.24 -3.57
CA ILE A 206 -13.39 -8.61 -4.45
C ILE A 206 -12.22 -9.15 -3.64
N VAL A 207 -11.52 -10.16 -4.16
CA VAL A 207 -10.19 -10.53 -3.63
C VAL A 207 -9.14 -10.23 -4.69
N TYR A 208 -8.26 -9.31 -4.33
CA TYR A 208 -7.22 -8.76 -5.18
C TYR A 208 -5.86 -9.38 -4.88
N TYR A 209 -5.14 -9.77 -5.94
CA TYR A 209 -3.82 -10.40 -5.88
C TYR A 209 -2.75 -9.53 -6.59
N PRO A 210 -1.56 -9.36 -6.01
CA PRO A 210 -0.55 -8.47 -6.58
C PRO A 210 0.07 -9.01 -7.88
N SER A 211 0.35 -8.11 -8.81
CA SER A 211 1.11 -8.40 -10.02
C SER A 211 1.99 -7.22 -10.44
N LEU A 212 3.16 -7.47 -11.01
CA LEU A 212 3.99 -6.40 -11.59
C LEU A 212 3.52 -5.96 -12.98
N THR A 213 2.72 -6.78 -13.66
CA THR A 213 2.47 -6.64 -15.11
C THR A 213 1.03 -6.80 -15.54
N VAL A 214 0.16 -7.29 -14.65
CA VAL A 214 -1.24 -7.56 -14.95
C VAL A 214 -2.11 -6.62 -14.14
N SER A 215 -3.06 -5.98 -14.83
CA SER A 215 -4.15 -5.20 -14.27
C SER A 215 -5.43 -5.81 -14.84
N GLU A 216 -6.33 -6.24 -13.98
CA GLU A 216 -7.61 -6.85 -14.34
C GLU A 216 -8.76 -6.00 -13.80
N ALA A 217 -9.82 -5.84 -14.59
CA ALA A 217 -11.10 -5.36 -14.09
C ALA A 217 -11.89 -6.52 -13.48
N PRO A 218 -12.52 -6.34 -12.31
CA PRO A 218 -13.43 -7.35 -11.75
C PRO A 218 -14.54 -7.74 -12.73
N ALA A 219 -14.81 -9.04 -12.86
CA ALA A 219 -15.88 -9.55 -13.74
C ALA A 219 -17.28 -9.33 -13.15
N SER A 220 -17.38 -9.17 -11.83
CA SER A 220 -18.60 -8.86 -11.08
C SER A 220 -18.22 -8.22 -9.74
N ALA A 221 -19.22 -7.77 -8.98
CA ALA A 221 -19.05 -7.30 -7.60
C ALA A 221 -18.63 -8.40 -6.60
N ASP A 222 -18.59 -9.66 -7.02
CA ASP A 222 -18.26 -10.83 -6.18
C ASP A 222 -17.04 -11.60 -6.73
N ASP A 223 -16.15 -10.92 -7.46
CA ASP A 223 -15.00 -11.56 -8.11
C ASP A 223 -13.86 -11.82 -7.11
N ARG A 224 -13.66 -13.08 -6.72
CA ARG A 224 -12.67 -13.47 -5.70
C ARG A 224 -11.30 -13.80 -6.27
N ASP A 225 -11.03 -13.43 -7.53
CA ASP A 225 -9.77 -13.72 -8.20
C ASP A 225 -9.39 -12.64 -9.21
N VAL A 226 -9.00 -11.46 -8.72
CA VAL A 226 -8.63 -10.31 -9.56
C VAL A 226 -7.17 -9.93 -9.32
N ARG A 227 -6.36 -9.74 -10.36
CA ARG A 227 -5.00 -9.22 -10.20
C ARG A 227 -4.93 -7.72 -10.34
N TYR A 228 -4.28 -7.07 -9.38
CA TYR A 228 -3.97 -5.64 -9.44
C TYR A 228 -2.53 -5.40 -9.85
N GLN A 229 -2.31 -4.37 -10.67
CA GLN A 229 -0.96 -3.97 -11.03
C GLN A 229 -0.32 -3.11 -9.94
N LEU A 230 0.88 -3.49 -9.52
CA LEU A 230 1.76 -2.66 -8.70
C LEU A 230 2.42 -1.58 -9.55
N ILE A 231 2.12 -0.32 -9.23
CA ILE A 231 2.66 0.86 -9.91
C ILE A 231 3.61 1.59 -8.96
N ASP A 232 4.85 1.80 -9.39
CA ASP A 232 5.81 2.59 -8.62
C ASP A 232 5.32 4.04 -8.54
N LEU A 233 5.05 4.51 -7.32
CA LEU A 233 4.62 5.88 -7.02
C LEU A 233 5.64 6.92 -7.53
N PHE A 234 6.91 6.53 -7.65
CA PHE A 234 8.02 7.32 -8.16
C PHE A 234 8.40 7.02 -9.62
N ALA A 235 7.60 6.23 -10.34
CA ALA A 235 7.77 6.06 -11.78
C ALA A 235 7.84 7.43 -12.48
N GLY A 236 8.58 7.50 -13.59
CA GLY A 236 8.73 8.75 -14.35
C GLY A 236 7.36 9.30 -14.78
N GLY A 237 7.03 10.51 -14.35
CA GLY A 237 5.72 11.13 -14.62
C GLY A 237 4.56 10.59 -13.76
N GLY A 238 4.81 9.62 -12.87
CA GLY A 238 3.84 9.04 -11.96
C GLY A 238 3.41 9.97 -10.82
N MET A 239 2.67 9.43 -9.86
CA MET A 239 1.93 10.20 -8.85
C MET A 239 2.82 11.21 -8.09
N TRP A 240 4.02 10.83 -7.64
CA TRP A 240 4.92 11.76 -6.96
C TRP A 240 5.41 12.90 -7.86
N ALA A 241 5.62 12.64 -9.15
CA ALA A 241 6.00 13.69 -10.10
C ALA A 241 4.86 14.70 -10.29
N GLN A 242 3.60 14.28 -10.08
CA GLN A 242 2.41 15.11 -10.17
C GLN A 242 2.03 15.82 -8.86
N ARG A 243 2.77 15.66 -7.76
CA ARG A 243 2.43 16.24 -6.44
C ARG A 243 2.21 17.76 -6.41
N ASP A 244 2.76 18.47 -7.39
CA ASP A 244 2.65 19.93 -7.55
C ASP A 244 1.59 20.32 -8.62
N ASN A 245 0.91 19.35 -9.22
CA ASN A 245 -0.16 19.57 -10.20
C ASN A 245 -1.46 19.96 -9.48
N ALA A 246 -1.87 21.23 -9.63
CA ALA A 246 -3.04 21.78 -8.95
C ALA A 246 -4.40 21.22 -9.42
N THR A 247 -4.45 20.54 -10.58
CA THR A 247 -5.67 19.84 -11.00
C THR A 247 -5.85 18.51 -10.28
N LEU A 248 -4.74 17.86 -9.88
CA LEU A 248 -4.76 16.57 -9.17
C LEU A 248 -4.63 16.73 -7.65
N PHE A 249 -3.87 17.71 -7.16
CA PHE A 249 -3.63 17.95 -5.74
C PHE A 249 -4.06 19.36 -5.34
N ALA A 250 -4.88 19.47 -4.30
CA ALA A 250 -5.27 20.76 -3.72
C ALA A 250 -4.13 21.37 -2.88
N SER A 251 -3.34 20.51 -2.25
CA SER A 251 -2.12 20.87 -1.52
C SER A 251 -1.18 19.67 -1.44
N LEU A 252 0.05 19.85 -0.95
CA LEU A 252 1.03 18.77 -0.90
C LEU A 252 0.54 17.62 0.01
N GLY A 253 0.10 16.54 -0.63
CA GLY A 253 -0.42 15.34 0.05
C GLY A 253 -1.94 15.23 0.10
N THR A 254 -2.68 16.22 -0.40
CA THR A 254 -4.15 16.21 -0.43
C THR A 254 -4.63 16.23 -1.87
N PHE A 255 -5.38 15.20 -2.28
CA PHE A 255 -5.99 15.16 -3.59
C PHE A 255 -6.96 16.33 -3.75
N ALA A 256 -6.99 16.90 -4.95
CA ALA A 256 -8.01 17.86 -5.30
C ALA A 256 -9.32 17.09 -5.51
N GLY A 257 -10.40 17.48 -4.84
CA GLY A 257 -11.73 16.93 -5.04
C GLY A 257 -12.77 18.03 -4.82
N ASP A 258 -13.89 17.95 -5.51
CA ASP A 258 -15.02 18.86 -5.36
C ASP A 258 -16.33 18.11 -5.10
N THR A 259 -17.46 18.79 -5.28
CA THR A 259 -18.81 18.26 -4.97
C THR A 259 -19.64 18.06 -6.24
N SER A 260 -19.00 17.85 -7.39
CA SER A 260 -19.67 17.57 -8.66
C SER A 260 -20.15 16.11 -8.73
N GLY A 261 -20.67 15.68 -9.88
CA GLY A 261 -21.17 14.31 -10.11
C GLY A 261 -22.29 13.79 -9.20
N GLY A 262 -22.93 14.66 -8.42
CA GLY A 262 -23.99 14.28 -7.49
C GLY A 262 -23.49 13.84 -6.11
N CYS A 263 -22.23 14.06 -5.77
CA CYS A 263 -21.72 13.83 -4.42
C CYS A 263 -22.56 14.59 -3.38
N GLY A 264 -22.91 13.92 -2.28
CA GLY A 264 -23.75 14.51 -1.24
C GLY A 264 -25.26 14.44 -1.52
N VAL A 265 -25.69 14.00 -2.72
CA VAL A 265 -27.12 13.95 -3.06
C VAL A 265 -27.79 12.78 -2.35
N GLY A 266 -28.62 13.09 -1.36
CA GLY A 266 -29.33 12.09 -0.57
C GLY A 266 -28.58 11.63 0.69
N THR A 267 -27.44 12.25 0.99
CA THR A 267 -26.60 12.00 2.17
C THR A 267 -26.45 13.27 3.02
N TYR A 268 -25.61 13.27 4.06
CA TYR A 268 -25.49 14.43 4.97
C TYR A 268 -24.77 15.62 4.32
N SER A 269 -23.62 15.36 3.68
CA SER A 269 -22.81 16.36 3.00
C SER A 269 -21.79 15.72 2.06
N CYS A 270 -21.25 16.51 1.13
CA CYS A 270 -20.05 16.15 0.38
C CYS A 270 -18.86 17.00 0.86
N GLY A 271 -17.76 16.34 1.22
CA GLY A 271 -16.47 16.96 1.53
C GLY A 271 -15.79 17.55 0.30
N THR A 272 -14.70 18.29 0.50
CA THR A 272 -13.92 18.88 -0.60
C THR A 272 -12.45 18.75 -0.25
N ASN A 273 -11.66 18.14 -1.14
CA ASN A 273 -10.27 17.81 -0.90
C ASN A 273 -10.07 16.96 0.38
N SER A 274 -10.88 15.90 0.55
CA SER A 274 -10.88 15.06 1.75
C SER A 274 -9.94 13.85 1.67
N ALA A 275 -9.53 13.42 0.47
CA ALA A 275 -8.59 12.31 0.33
C ALA A 275 -7.11 12.77 0.38
N ASN A 276 -6.25 11.91 0.93
CA ASN A 276 -4.80 12.16 0.97
C ASN A 276 -4.01 11.08 0.22
N ALA A 277 -2.89 11.50 -0.39
CA ALA A 277 -1.85 10.57 -0.80
C ALA A 277 -0.98 10.16 0.41
N PRO A 278 -0.05 9.18 0.29
CA PRO A 278 0.64 8.62 1.45
C PRO A 278 1.48 9.62 2.23
N TRP A 279 1.96 10.67 1.57
CA TRP A 279 2.70 11.77 2.19
C TRP A 279 1.79 12.88 2.77
N GLY A 280 0.48 12.64 2.83
CA GLY A 280 -0.53 13.49 3.47
C GLY A 280 -1.37 12.78 4.54
N TRP A 281 -1.29 11.45 4.68
CA TRP A 281 -1.96 10.72 5.77
C TRP A 281 -1.42 11.13 7.14
N ASP A 282 -2.29 11.18 8.14
CA ASP A 282 -1.94 11.57 9.52
C ASP A 282 -2.82 10.81 10.50
N ASP A 283 -2.27 10.46 11.65
CA ASP A 283 -3.02 9.99 12.80
C ASP A 283 -3.06 11.14 13.80
N GLY A 284 -4.22 11.80 13.90
CA GLY A 284 -4.35 13.07 14.61
C GLY A 284 -4.07 12.98 16.12
N ASN A 285 -3.90 11.78 16.67
CA ASN A 285 -3.76 11.53 18.10
C ASN A 285 -2.43 10.88 18.52
N ASP A 286 -1.43 10.84 17.63
CA ASP A 286 -0.16 10.16 17.85
C ASP A 286 1.07 11.10 18.02
N ALA A 287 2.29 10.54 18.03
CA ALA A 287 3.54 11.28 18.13
C ALA A 287 4.29 11.47 16.79
N VAL A 288 3.74 10.90 15.72
CA VAL A 288 4.22 11.06 14.34
C VAL A 288 3.56 12.31 13.76
N SER A 289 3.95 12.74 12.58
CA SER A 289 3.35 13.91 11.93
C SER A 289 2.83 13.51 10.58
N ARG A 290 1.83 14.24 10.08
CA ARG A 290 1.32 14.16 8.72
C ARG A 290 2.40 13.80 7.69
N GLY A 291 2.15 12.72 6.98
CA GLY A 291 2.96 12.16 5.90
C GLY A 291 4.20 11.40 6.36
N GLU A 292 4.53 11.34 7.65
CA GLU A 292 5.71 10.61 8.13
C GLU A 292 5.53 9.08 8.07
N LEU A 293 4.29 8.56 7.93
CA LEU A 293 4.07 7.16 7.58
C LEU A 293 4.80 6.79 6.29
N ALA A 294 4.71 7.62 5.25
CA ALA A 294 5.42 7.38 4.00
C ALA A 294 6.85 7.97 3.99
N THR A 295 7.06 9.14 4.61
CA THR A 295 8.29 9.93 4.40
C THR A 295 9.38 9.68 5.46
N ASP A 296 9.01 9.25 6.67
CA ASP A 296 9.93 8.78 7.71
C ASP A 296 9.37 7.53 8.44
N PRO A 297 9.12 6.41 7.73
CA PRO A 297 8.56 5.20 8.31
C PRO A 297 9.44 4.59 9.41
N ALA A 298 10.74 4.85 9.40
CA ALA A 298 11.64 4.43 10.49
C ALA A 298 11.34 5.21 11.80
N LYS A 299 10.87 6.47 11.71
CA LYS A 299 10.35 7.22 12.87
C LYS A 299 9.08 6.59 13.40
N LEU A 300 8.12 6.38 12.50
CA LEU A 300 6.85 5.76 12.84
C LEU A 300 7.10 4.42 13.53
N THR A 301 7.94 3.57 12.94
CA THR A 301 8.31 2.26 13.51
C THR A 301 8.88 2.38 14.92
N ALA A 302 9.78 3.33 15.17
CA ALA A 302 10.37 3.56 16.49
C ALA A 302 9.36 4.08 17.53
N SER A 303 8.26 4.67 17.08
CA SER A 303 7.17 5.13 17.94
C SER A 303 6.18 4.01 18.20
N TYR A 304 5.63 3.40 17.15
CA TYR A 304 4.55 2.41 17.24
C TYR A 304 4.98 1.06 17.82
N PHE A 305 6.26 0.69 17.68
CA PHE A 305 6.74 -0.64 18.07
C PHE A 305 7.96 -0.60 18.98
N THR A 306 7.97 -1.48 19.97
CA THR A 306 9.21 -1.93 20.61
C THR A 306 9.88 -2.98 19.71
N VAL A 307 10.94 -2.56 19.02
CA VAL A 307 11.70 -3.39 18.08
C VAL A 307 12.76 -4.22 18.80
N ASN A 308 12.74 -5.53 18.58
CA ASN A 308 13.83 -6.40 19.01
C ASN A 308 14.99 -6.29 18.01
N GLY A 309 16.18 -5.92 18.49
CA GLY A 309 17.37 -5.79 17.64
C GLY A 309 17.65 -4.34 17.23
N THR A 310 18.18 -4.15 16.03
CA THR A 310 18.67 -2.84 15.56
C THR A 310 17.70 -2.19 14.57
N LEU A 311 17.18 -1.01 14.93
CA LEU A 311 16.39 -0.16 14.04
C LEU A 311 17.23 1.02 13.55
N SER A 312 17.78 0.93 12.33
CA SER A 312 18.47 2.06 11.72
C SER A 312 17.49 3.13 11.28
N ARG A 313 17.75 4.38 11.67
CA ARG A 313 17.00 5.57 11.24
C ARG A 313 17.66 6.32 10.07
N ALA A 314 18.79 5.82 9.59
CA ALA A 314 19.53 6.42 8.49
C ALA A 314 19.15 5.74 7.17
N TYR A 315 18.47 6.47 6.30
CA TYR A 315 18.05 5.98 4.99
C TYR A 315 19.25 5.85 4.04
N THR A 316 19.41 4.66 3.46
CA THR A 316 20.27 4.42 2.29
C THR A 316 19.54 4.75 0.99
N TYR A 317 18.20 4.68 1.02
CA TYR A 317 17.33 5.14 -0.06
C TYR A 317 16.04 5.73 0.52
N ASN A 318 15.81 7.02 0.25
CA ASN A 318 14.54 7.69 0.52
C ASN A 318 14.24 8.69 -0.61
N PRO A 319 13.33 8.35 -1.54
CA PRO A 319 13.05 9.18 -2.71
C PRO A 319 12.28 10.47 -2.37
N TYR A 320 11.71 10.59 -1.17
CA TYR A 320 11.08 11.84 -0.69
C TYR A 320 12.10 12.90 -0.22
N SER A 321 13.36 12.51 0.00
CA SER A 321 14.39 13.35 0.63
C SER A 321 14.65 14.69 -0.10
N SER A 322 14.49 14.74 -1.41
CA SER A 322 14.64 15.98 -2.18
C SER A 322 13.57 17.03 -1.88
N ALA A 323 12.42 16.62 -1.33
CA ALA A 323 11.30 17.50 -0.97
C ALA A 323 11.13 17.63 0.56
N ALA A 324 12.10 17.20 1.37
CA ALA A 324 11.96 17.13 2.83
C ALA A 324 11.54 18.47 3.48
N ALA A 325 12.02 19.60 2.96
CA ALA A 325 11.63 20.92 3.47
C ALA A 325 10.15 21.24 3.19
N ALA A 326 9.66 20.94 1.98
CA ALA A 326 8.26 21.16 1.60
C ALA A 326 7.33 20.22 2.39
N LEU A 327 7.69 18.94 2.51
CA LEU A 327 6.95 17.96 3.32
C LEU A 327 6.90 18.35 4.80
N LYS A 328 8.00 18.88 5.35
CA LYS A 328 8.01 19.40 6.72
C LYS A 328 7.06 20.59 6.90
N ALA A 329 6.99 21.49 5.92
CA ALA A 329 6.07 22.62 5.96
C ALA A 329 4.60 22.17 5.82
N ALA A 330 4.34 21.14 5.02
CA ALA A 330 2.99 20.58 4.82
C ALA A 330 2.37 19.95 6.08
N ARG A 331 3.16 19.67 7.12
CA ARG A 331 2.65 19.11 8.40
C ARG A 331 1.68 20.00 9.16
N THR A 332 1.66 21.28 8.84
CA THR A 332 0.73 22.24 9.45
C THR A 332 -0.52 22.47 8.59
N LEU A 333 -0.67 21.74 7.49
CA LEU A 333 -1.90 21.77 6.72
C LEU A 333 -3.04 21.23 7.59
N PRO A 334 -4.27 21.73 7.41
CA PRO A 334 -5.42 21.16 8.11
C PRO A 334 -5.52 19.65 7.85
N PRO A 335 -5.95 18.86 8.84
CA PRO A 335 -6.32 17.47 8.59
C PRO A 335 -7.45 17.46 7.55
N THR A 336 -7.48 16.41 6.74
CA THR A 336 -8.69 16.14 5.97
C THR A 336 -9.76 15.63 6.93
N ILE A 337 -11.01 15.86 6.56
CA ILE A 337 -12.15 15.29 7.28
C ILE A 337 -12.77 14.32 6.31
N ASP A 338 -12.67 13.06 6.70
CA ASP A 338 -13.49 11.96 6.21
C ASP A 338 -14.80 11.96 7.02
#